data_AF-A0A3D3KUZ9-F1
#
_entry.id   AF-A0A3D3KUZ9-F1
#
_cell.length_a   1.000
_cell.length_b   1.000
_cell.length_c   1.000
_cell.angle_alpha   90.00
_cell.angle_beta   90.00
_cell.angle_gamma   90.00
#
_symmetry.space_group_name_H-M   'P 1'
#
loop_
_entity.id
_entity.type
_entity.pdbx_description
1 polymer ?
#
loop_
_entity_poly.entity_id
_entity_poly.type
_entity_poly.pdbx_seq_one_letter_code
_entity_poly.pdbx_strand_id
1 'polypeptide(L)'
;WTMRYPLALGQGNFGSPGNDGAAAPRYTETKMAQLAMEMVRDIDEETVDFQDNYDGKNQEPTILPARFPNLLVNGSSGIAVGMATNIPPHNLREVADGVQWYLANPTVSREELLEELLLRVKGPDFPTGATILGHKGIEDAYRTGRGSVTMRAVVNVEELQGRTCL
;
A
#
# COMPACT_ATOMS: atom_id res chain seq x y z
N TRP A 1 7.25 -5.97 -6.70
CA TRP A 1 6.99 -4.82 -7.58
C TRP A 1 5.57 -4.29 -7.44
N THR A 2 4.58 -5.12 -7.05
CA THR A 2 3.19 -4.67 -6.90
C THR A 2 2.87 -4.06 -5.53
N MET A 3 3.09 -4.80 -4.44
CA MET A 3 2.81 -4.33 -3.08
C MET A 3 4.06 -3.70 -2.46
N ARG A 4 3.90 -2.58 -1.75
CA ARG A 4 4.99 -1.94 -1.01
C ARG A 4 5.43 -2.76 0.20
N TYR A 5 4.48 -3.42 0.84
CA TYR A 5 4.68 -4.32 1.96
C TYR A 5 3.93 -5.64 1.69
N PRO A 6 4.60 -6.65 1.12
CA PRO A 6 3.97 -7.91 0.74
C PRO A 6 3.25 -8.60 1.90
N LEU A 7 2.02 -9.07 1.66
CA LEU A 7 1.24 -9.85 2.63
C LEU A 7 1.38 -11.37 2.44
N ALA A 8 1.82 -11.79 1.25
CA ALA A 8 2.12 -13.17 0.93
C ALA A 8 3.61 -13.31 0.62
N LEU A 9 4.24 -14.32 1.21
CA LEU A 9 5.61 -14.72 0.91
C LEU A 9 5.58 -15.99 0.08
N GLY A 10 5.89 -15.84 -1.20
CA GLY A 10 5.90 -16.92 -2.18
C GLY A 10 7.28 -17.56 -2.36
N GLN A 11 7.29 -18.85 -2.65
CA GLN A 11 8.44 -19.61 -3.13
C GLN A 11 8.10 -20.23 -4.49
N GLY A 12 8.97 -20.06 -5.47
CA GLY A 12 8.73 -20.43 -6.88
C GLY A 12 8.59 -19.19 -7.78
N ASN A 13 8.05 -19.39 -8.99
CA ASN A 13 7.90 -18.31 -9.97
C ASN A 13 6.54 -17.60 -9.83
N PHE A 14 6.54 -16.37 -9.32
CA PHE A 14 5.37 -15.48 -9.21
C PHE A 14 5.30 -14.42 -10.32
N GLY A 15 6.01 -14.66 -11.42
CA GLY A 15 6.15 -13.74 -12.55
C GLY A 15 7.28 -12.75 -12.36
N SER A 16 7.33 -11.76 -13.24
CA SER A 16 8.28 -10.64 -13.17
C SER A 16 7.58 -9.29 -13.36
N PRO A 17 8.24 -8.15 -13.06
CA PRO A 17 7.74 -6.83 -13.43
C PRO A 17 7.61 -6.62 -14.95
N GLY A 18 8.22 -7.50 -15.75
CA GLY A 18 8.12 -7.51 -17.20
C GLY A 18 6.92 -8.33 -17.68
N ASN A 19 7.13 -9.13 -18.73
CA ASN A 19 6.08 -9.92 -19.37
C ASN A 19 6.12 -11.41 -19.01
N ASP A 20 6.96 -11.82 -18.05
CA ASP A 20 7.05 -13.22 -17.65
C ASP A 20 5.89 -13.57 -16.71
N GLY A 21 5.08 -14.54 -17.13
CA GLY A 21 3.95 -15.04 -16.34
C GLY A 21 4.39 -15.84 -15.11
N ALA A 22 3.49 -15.91 -14.13
CA ALA A 22 3.65 -16.77 -12.97
C ALA A 22 3.50 -18.25 -13.36
N ALA A 23 4.19 -19.13 -12.63
CA ALA A 23 3.98 -20.57 -12.75
C ALA A 23 2.59 -20.97 -12.23
N ALA A 24 2.11 -22.13 -12.69
CA ALA A 24 0.86 -22.69 -12.19
C ALA A 24 0.91 -22.96 -10.67
N PRO A 25 -0.21 -22.87 -9.93
CA PRO A 25 -0.23 -22.98 -8.46
C PRO A 25 0.40 -24.26 -7.89
N ARG A 26 0.36 -25.37 -8.65
CA ARG A 26 1.00 -26.64 -8.26
C ARG A 26 2.54 -26.59 -8.21
N TYR A 27 3.15 -25.52 -8.71
CA TYR A 27 4.60 -25.31 -8.74
C TYR A 27 5.05 -24.16 -7.84
N THR A 28 4.15 -23.57 -7.07
CA THR A 28 4.45 -22.48 -6.15
C THR A 28 3.97 -22.82 -4.76
N GLU A 29 4.69 -22.32 -3.77
CA GLU A 29 4.32 -22.41 -2.37
C GLU A 29 4.14 -21.00 -1.83
N THR A 30 3.22 -20.81 -0.88
CA THR A 30 2.98 -19.51 -0.27
C THR A 30 2.73 -19.67 1.21
N LYS A 31 3.23 -18.72 2.00
CA LYS A 31 2.83 -18.52 3.39
C LYS A 31 2.55 -17.05 3.65
N MET A 32 1.94 -16.74 4.78
CA MET A 32 1.78 -15.36 5.22
C MET A 32 3.15 -14.70 5.39
N ALA A 33 3.31 -13.51 4.82
CA ALA A 33 4.47 -12.68 5.12
C ALA A 33 4.39 -12.24 6.60
N GLN A 34 5.54 -11.92 7.21
CA GLN A 34 5.58 -11.56 8.62
C GLN A 34 4.63 -10.40 8.96
N LEU A 35 4.55 -9.37 8.11
CA LEU A 35 3.64 -8.23 8.34
C LEU A 35 2.16 -8.61 8.18
N ALA A 36 1.82 -9.63 7.39
CA ALA A 36 0.45 -10.10 7.28
C ALA A 36 -0.07 -10.74 8.56
N MET A 37 0.81 -11.27 9.42
CA MET A 37 0.41 -11.76 10.73
C MET A 37 -0.23 -10.64 11.57
N GLU A 38 0.22 -9.40 11.42
CA GLU A 38 -0.38 -8.24 12.10
C GLU A 38 -1.77 -7.87 11.54
N MET A 39 -2.15 -8.37 10.34
CA MET A 39 -3.51 -8.19 9.83
C MET A 39 -4.52 -9.07 10.56
N VAL A 40 -4.12 -10.29 10.93
CA VAL A 40 -4.99 -11.33 11.53
C VAL A 40 -4.72 -11.54 13.02
N ARG A 41 -3.87 -10.71 13.60
CA ARG A 41 -3.48 -10.82 15.01
C ARG A 41 -4.70 -10.61 15.91
N ASP A 42 -4.87 -11.52 16.87
CA ASP A 42 -5.95 -11.55 17.85
C ASP A 42 -7.35 -11.72 17.22
N ILE A 43 -7.43 -12.28 16.01
CA ILE A 43 -8.72 -12.49 15.31
C ILE A 43 -9.65 -13.47 16.04
N ASP A 44 -9.08 -14.39 16.83
CA ASP A 44 -9.81 -15.38 17.62
C ASP A 44 -10.27 -14.82 19.00
N GLU A 45 -9.96 -13.55 19.31
CA GLU A 45 -10.29 -12.89 20.58
C GLU A 45 -11.52 -11.98 20.47
N GLU A 46 -12.50 -12.33 19.62
CA GLU A 46 -13.73 -11.55 19.39
C GLU A 46 -13.47 -10.08 19.00
N THR A 47 -12.36 -9.83 18.29
CA THR A 47 -11.93 -8.46 17.94
C THR A 47 -12.64 -7.88 16.73
N VAL A 48 -13.34 -8.70 15.95
CA VAL A 48 -14.08 -8.33 14.74
C VAL A 48 -15.36 -9.15 14.61
N ASP A 49 -16.35 -8.61 13.89
CA ASP A 49 -17.59 -9.32 13.60
C ASP A 49 -17.38 -10.40 12.54
N PHE A 50 -17.96 -11.57 12.80
CA PHE A 50 -18.00 -12.71 11.89
C PHE A 50 -19.40 -12.88 11.30
N GLN A 51 -19.46 -13.36 10.08
CA GLN A 51 -20.70 -13.71 9.38
C GLN A 51 -20.62 -15.13 8.81
N ASP A 52 -21.76 -15.72 8.51
CA ASP A 52 -21.81 -17.00 7.81
C ASP A 52 -21.20 -16.88 6.41
N ASN A 53 -20.42 -17.89 6.02
CA ASN A 53 -19.87 -18.00 4.67
C ASN A 53 -20.99 -18.33 3.65
N TYR A 54 -20.64 -18.40 2.37
CA TYR A 54 -21.61 -18.56 1.27
C TYR A 54 -22.55 -19.78 1.37
N ASP A 55 -22.16 -20.86 2.06
CA ASP A 55 -22.97 -22.06 2.26
C ASP A 55 -23.47 -22.25 3.71
N GLY A 56 -23.22 -21.26 4.57
CA GLY A 56 -23.68 -21.24 5.97
C GLY A 56 -23.03 -22.28 6.88
N LYS A 57 -21.93 -22.91 6.46
CA LYS A 57 -21.28 -23.99 7.24
C LYS A 57 -20.14 -23.51 8.12
N ASN A 58 -19.49 -22.42 7.72
CA ASN A 58 -18.36 -21.83 8.45
C ASN A 58 -18.61 -20.34 8.64
N GLN A 59 -17.91 -19.74 9.59
CA GLN A 59 -17.90 -18.30 9.74
C GLN A 59 -16.67 -17.69 9.10
N GLU A 60 -16.82 -16.48 8.55
CA GLU A 60 -15.75 -15.67 7.99
C GLU A 60 -15.77 -14.25 8.58
N PRO A 61 -14.61 -13.63 8.80
CA PRO A 61 -14.53 -12.28 9.33
C PRO A 61 -15.00 -11.26 8.28
N THR A 62 -15.81 -10.29 8.70
CA THR A 62 -16.27 -9.20 7.81
C THR A 62 -15.16 -8.19 7.49
N ILE A 63 -14.26 -7.99 8.45
CA ILE A 63 -13.04 -7.17 8.36
C ILE A 63 -11.91 -7.87 9.11
N LEU A 64 -10.66 -7.47 8.86
CA LEU A 64 -9.51 -7.95 9.61
C LEU A 64 -9.12 -6.97 10.73
N PRO A 65 -8.55 -7.44 11.87
CA PRO A 65 -8.06 -6.59 12.94
C PRO A 65 -7.10 -5.47 12.50
N ALA A 66 -6.28 -5.73 11.47
CA ALA A 66 -5.45 -4.73 10.79
C ALA A 66 -4.62 -3.84 11.75
N ARG A 67 -3.69 -4.44 12.50
CA ARG A 67 -2.84 -3.73 13.49
C ARG A 67 -1.86 -2.72 12.87
N PHE A 68 -1.87 -2.55 11.55
CA PHE A 68 -1.20 -1.46 10.84
C PHE A 68 -2.12 -0.91 9.73
N PRO A 69 -1.94 0.36 9.30
CA PRO A 69 -2.84 1.03 8.36
C PRO A 69 -2.64 0.56 6.90
N ASN A 70 -3.01 -0.69 6.62
CA ASN A 70 -2.73 -1.38 5.36
C ASN A 70 -3.28 -0.66 4.12
N LEU A 71 -4.45 0.00 4.21
CA LEU A 71 -5.05 0.71 3.08
C LEU A 71 -4.12 1.79 2.51
N LEU A 72 -3.51 2.61 3.38
CA LEU A 72 -2.57 3.65 2.94
C LEU A 72 -1.20 3.06 2.60
N VAL A 73 -0.76 2.07 3.38
CA VAL A 73 0.58 1.48 3.29
C VAL A 73 0.77 0.67 2.00
N ASN A 74 -0.21 -0.13 1.61
CA ASN A 74 -0.17 -0.91 0.38
C ASN A 74 -0.97 -0.29 -0.78
N GLY A 75 -1.81 0.71 -0.50
CA GLY A 75 -2.69 1.30 -1.50
C GLY A 75 -3.84 0.37 -1.90
N SER A 76 -4.62 0.81 -2.88
CA SER A 76 -5.68 0.02 -3.49
C SER A 76 -6.02 0.56 -4.87
N SER A 77 -6.13 -0.32 -5.85
CA SER A 77 -6.57 0.02 -7.20
C SER A 77 -7.74 -0.87 -7.57
N GLY A 78 -8.81 -0.30 -8.11
CA GLY A 78 -10.00 -1.06 -8.47
C GLY A 78 -10.89 -0.31 -9.45
N ILE A 79 -11.51 -1.06 -10.36
CA ILE A 79 -12.47 -0.54 -11.34
C ILE A 79 -13.77 -1.31 -11.12
N ALA A 80 -14.65 -0.72 -10.32
CA ALA A 80 -16.03 -1.18 -10.18
C ALA A 80 -16.93 -0.38 -11.15
N VAL A 81 -18.10 -0.91 -11.46
CA VAL A 81 -19.06 -0.24 -12.35
C VAL A 81 -19.45 1.12 -11.77
N GLY A 82 -19.06 2.19 -12.45
CA GLY A 82 -19.34 3.57 -12.02
C GLY A 82 -18.42 4.14 -10.92
N MET A 83 -17.47 3.35 -10.39
CA MET A 83 -16.53 3.79 -9.37
C MET A 83 -15.13 3.24 -9.62
N ALA A 84 -14.15 4.14 -9.77
CA ALA A 84 -12.74 3.77 -9.84
C ALA A 84 -12.03 4.28 -8.58
N THR A 85 -11.16 3.44 -8.01
CA THR A 85 -10.27 3.80 -6.92
C THR A 85 -8.82 3.60 -7.34
N ASN A 86 -7.96 4.52 -6.91
CA ASN A 86 -6.53 4.44 -7.08
C ASN A 86 -5.85 5.19 -5.93
N ILE A 87 -5.64 4.47 -4.83
CA ILE A 87 -4.92 4.95 -3.64
C ILE A 87 -3.48 4.46 -3.77
N PRO A 88 -2.49 5.36 -3.87
CA PRO A 88 -1.09 4.96 -3.96
C PRO A 88 -0.58 4.42 -2.61
N PRO A 89 0.46 3.56 -2.61
CA PRO A 89 1.11 3.08 -1.39
C PRO A 89 1.92 4.19 -0.70
N HIS A 90 2.11 4.07 0.61
CA HIS A 90 2.83 5.03 1.45
C HIS A 90 3.84 4.32 2.36
N ASN A 91 4.81 5.07 2.85
CA ASN A 91 5.79 4.53 3.77
C ASN A 91 5.15 4.22 5.13
N LEU A 92 5.32 3.00 5.62
CA LEU A 92 4.76 2.55 6.90
C LEU A 92 5.19 3.41 8.08
N ARG A 93 6.44 3.91 8.10
CA ARG A 93 6.93 4.72 9.22
C ARG A 93 6.30 6.11 9.23
N GLU A 94 6.14 6.72 8.06
CA GLU A 94 5.49 8.03 7.93
C GLU A 94 4.02 7.96 8.31
N VAL A 95 3.30 6.93 7.84
CA VAL A 95 1.89 6.73 8.21
C VAL A 95 1.77 6.42 9.71
N ALA A 96 2.65 5.58 10.26
CA ALA A 96 2.64 5.27 11.69
C ALA A 96 2.91 6.51 12.57
N ASP A 97 3.84 7.38 12.16
CA ASP A 97 4.10 8.65 12.85
C ASP A 97 2.86 9.56 12.86
N GLY A 98 2.17 9.66 11.72
CA GLY A 98 0.88 10.39 11.64
C GLY A 98 -0.20 9.81 12.56
N VAL A 99 -0.32 8.48 12.61
CA VAL A 99 -1.27 7.79 13.49
C VAL A 99 -0.92 8.03 14.97
N GLN A 100 0.34 7.89 15.35
CA GLN A 100 0.81 8.13 16.72
C GLN A 100 0.57 9.58 17.16
N TRP A 101 0.84 10.54 16.26
CA TRP A 101 0.56 11.94 16.54
C TRP A 101 -0.93 12.20 16.76
N TYR A 102 -1.81 11.63 15.93
CA TYR A 102 -3.25 11.82 16.12
C TYR A 102 -3.77 11.15 17.40
N LEU A 103 -3.24 9.98 17.76
CA LEU A 103 -3.55 9.32 19.03
C LEU A 103 -3.16 10.17 20.24
N ALA A 104 -2.05 10.92 20.14
CA ALA A 104 -1.64 11.86 21.19
C ALA A 104 -2.47 13.16 21.20
N ASN A 105 -3.15 13.49 20.11
CA ASN A 105 -3.90 14.74 19.92
C ASN A 105 -5.33 14.47 19.39
N PRO A 106 -6.18 13.70 20.09
CA PRO A 106 -7.43 13.18 19.53
C PRO A 106 -8.53 14.25 19.32
N THR A 107 -8.36 15.45 19.89
CA THR A 107 -9.36 16.53 19.86
C THR A 107 -9.03 17.66 18.89
N VAL A 108 -7.99 17.51 18.07
CA VAL A 108 -7.62 18.53 17.08
C VAL A 108 -8.72 18.69 16.02
N SER A 109 -8.77 19.86 15.41
CA SER A 109 -9.68 20.10 14.29
C SER A 109 -9.30 19.24 13.07
N ARG A 110 -10.25 19.02 12.16
CA ARG A 110 -9.99 18.27 10.93
C ARG A 110 -8.94 18.97 10.07
N GLU A 111 -8.98 20.29 10.03
CA GLU A 111 -8.04 21.13 9.30
C GLU A 111 -6.62 20.98 9.88
N GLU A 112 -6.48 21.09 11.20
CA GLU A 112 -5.20 20.92 11.89
C GLU A 112 -4.64 19.50 11.74
N LEU A 113 -5.49 18.47 11.86
CA LEU A 113 -5.10 17.09 11.60
C LEU A 113 -4.52 16.94 10.20
N LEU A 114 -5.15 17.51 9.18
CA LEU A 114 -4.69 17.39 7.81
C LEU A 114 -3.35 18.08 7.59
N GLU A 115 -3.16 19.30 8.10
CA GLU A 115 -1.87 20.00 8.00
C GLU A 115 -0.75 19.22 8.70
N GLU A 116 -1.01 18.66 9.87
CA GLU A 116 -0.03 17.88 10.62
C GLU A 116 0.27 16.53 9.96
N LEU A 117 -0.71 15.89 9.33
CA LEU A 117 -0.48 14.68 8.54
C LEU A 117 0.32 14.96 7.27
N LEU A 118 0.10 16.10 6.60
CA LEU A 118 0.89 16.55 5.44
C LEU A 118 2.37 16.75 5.79
N LEU A 119 2.66 17.19 7.02
CA LEU A 119 4.03 17.30 7.52
C LEU A 119 4.70 15.95 7.77
N ARG A 120 3.95 14.86 7.96
CA ARG A 120 4.50 13.53 8.32
C ARG A 120 4.52 12.57 7.14
N VAL A 121 3.41 12.51 6.40
CA VAL A 121 3.24 11.69 5.20
C VAL A 121 3.64 12.52 3.98
N LYS A 122 4.89 12.35 3.53
CA LYS A 122 5.50 13.21 2.51
C LYS A 122 4.94 13.00 1.13
N GLY A 123 4.41 11.80 0.89
CA GLY A 123 3.87 11.40 -0.39
C GLY A 123 3.79 9.89 -0.53
N PRO A 124 3.40 9.43 -1.72
CA PRO A 124 3.48 8.02 -2.09
C PRO A 124 4.91 7.45 -2.00
N ASP A 125 5.02 6.21 -1.55
CA ASP A 125 6.25 5.41 -1.55
C ASP A 125 6.03 4.15 -2.38
N PHE A 126 6.38 4.22 -3.66
CA PHE A 126 6.14 3.13 -4.61
C PHE A 126 7.19 2.01 -4.45
N PRO A 127 6.80 0.73 -4.47
CA PRO A 127 7.74 -0.41 -4.42
C PRO A 127 8.73 -0.45 -5.58
N THR A 128 8.45 0.27 -6.67
CA THR A 128 9.29 0.37 -7.87
C THR A 128 10.36 1.46 -7.79
N GLY A 129 10.37 2.27 -6.72
CA GLY A 129 11.21 3.47 -6.63
C GLY A 129 10.72 4.56 -7.58
N ALA A 130 11.64 5.13 -8.37
CA ALA A 130 11.46 6.32 -9.21
C ALA A 130 11.43 7.64 -8.42
N THR A 131 11.28 8.76 -9.14
CA THR A 131 11.23 10.11 -8.57
C THR A 131 9.86 10.73 -8.81
N ILE A 132 9.24 11.24 -7.74
CA ILE A 132 8.01 12.05 -7.84
C ILE A 132 8.40 13.50 -8.13
N LEU A 133 7.71 14.13 -9.09
CA LEU A 133 7.98 15.49 -9.53
C LEU A 133 6.96 16.47 -8.95
N GLY A 134 7.40 17.24 -7.94
CA GLY A 134 6.59 18.27 -7.28
C GLY A 134 5.59 17.71 -6.26
N HIS A 135 5.07 18.61 -5.41
CA HIS A 135 4.21 18.22 -4.28
C HIS A 135 2.73 18.58 -4.48
N LYS A 136 2.41 19.48 -5.42
CA LYS A 136 1.04 19.98 -5.63
C LYS A 136 0.03 18.84 -5.83
N GLY A 137 0.35 17.85 -6.67
CA GLY A 137 -0.55 16.73 -6.94
C GLY A 137 -0.78 15.81 -5.73
N ILE A 138 0.19 15.75 -4.81
CA ILE A 138 0.09 14.99 -3.56
C ILE A 138 -0.87 15.74 -2.61
N GLU A 139 -0.65 17.04 -2.42
CA GLU A 139 -1.51 17.87 -1.59
C GLU A 139 -2.96 17.89 -2.08
N ASP A 140 -3.17 18.05 -3.40
CA ASP A 140 -4.49 17.99 -4.02
C ASP A 140 -5.17 16.64 -3.72
N ALA A 141 -4.42 15.53 -3.84
CA ALA A 141 -4.93 14.19 -3.54
C ALA A 141 -5.33 14.02 -2.08
N TYR A 142 -4.53 14.51 -1.12
CA TYR A 142 -4.84 14.38 0.30
C TYR A 142 -5.98 15.30 0.75
N ARG A 143 -6.09 16.49 0.17
CA ARG A 143 -7.15 17.46 0.51
C ARG A 143 -8.50 17.09 -0.11
N THR A 144 -8.50 16.56 -1.32
CA THR A 144 -9.74 16.37 -2.11
C THR A 144 -10.08 14.91 -2.42
N GLY A 145 -9.15 13.98 -2.15
CA GLY A 145 -9.23 12.59 -2.60
C GLY A 145 -8.87 12.40 -4.08
N ARG A 146 -8.51 13.47 -4.81
CA ARG A 146 -8.12 13.42 -6.22
C ARG A 146 -6.92 14.31 -6.50
N GLY A 147 -5.91 13.75 -7.15
CA GLY A 147 -4.72 14.49 -7.55
C GLY A 147 -3.91 13.72 -8.58
N SER A 148 -3.10 14.43 -9.35
CA SER A 148 -2.23 13.84 -10.37
C SER A 148 -0.79 13.91 -9.91
N VAL A 149 -0.22 12.75 -9.55
CA VAL A 149 1.19 12.64 -9.13
C VAL A 149 2.04 12.21 -10.32
N THR A 150 2.94 13.10 -10.76
CA THR A 150 3.85 12.81 -11.87
C THR A 150 5.06 12.03 -11.39
N MET A 151 5.32 10.86 -11.99
CA MET A 151 6.48 10.03 -11.69
C MET A 151 7.47 10.03 -12.87
N ARG A 152 8.77 9.91 -12.58
CA ARG A 152 9.84 9.80 -13.57
C ARG A 152 10.86 8.75 -13.18
N ALA A 153 11.27 7.93 -14.15
CA ALA A 153 12.35 6.97 -13.96
C ALA A 153 13.69 7.66 -13.69
N VAL A 154 14.55 7.01 -12.90
CA VAL A 154 15.94 7.42 -12.70
C VAL A 154 16.77 6.86 -13.86
N VAL A 155 17.51 7.72 -14.54
CA VAL A 155 18.39 7.35 -15.66
C VAL A 155 19.80 7.73 -15.27
N ASN A 156 20.70 6.76 -15.30
CA ASN A 156 22.13 7.00 -15.17
C ASN A 156 22.74 7.08 -16.56
N VAL A 157 23.76 7.91 -16.73
CA VAL A 157 24.45 8.07 -18.01
C VAL A 157 25.87 7.54 -17.83
N GLU A 158 26.26 6.58 -18.65
CA GLU A 158 27.58 5.97 -18.65
C GLU A 158 28.28 6.23 -20.00
N GLU A 159 29.61 6.32 -20.00
CA GLU A 159 30.39 6.47 -21.22
C GLU A 159 31.13 5.16 -21.53
N LEU A 160 30.78 4.54 -22.66
CA LEU A 160 31.44 3.33 -23.15
C LEU A 160 32.14 3.65 -24.47
N GLN A 161 33.47 3.52 -24.48
CA GLN A 161 34.31 3.73 -25.67
C GLN A 161 34.08 5.09 -26.37
N GLY A 162 33.95 6.17 -25.60
CA GLY A 162 33.72 7.51 -26.17
C GLY A 162 32.27 7.78 -26.59
N ARG A 163 31.32 6.88 -26.27
CA ARG A 163 29.89 7.03 -26.59
C ARG A 163 29.07 7.10 -25.32
N THR A 164 28.17 8.07 -25.28
CA THR A 164 27.17 8.20 -24.22
C THR A 164 26.13 7.07 -24.35
N CYS A 165 26.01 6.28 -23.29
CA CYS A 165 25.03 5.21 -23.14
C CYS A 165 24.13 5.53 -21.94
N LEU A 166 22.85 5.15 -22.03
CA LEU A 166 21.85 5.27 -20.97
C LEU A 166 21.57 3.90 -20.35
#